data_AF-A0A662S8L0-F1
#
_entry.id   AF-A0A662S8L0-F1
#
_cell.length_a   1.000
_cell.length_b   1.000
_cell.length_c   1.000
_cell.angle_alpha   90.00
_cell.angle_beta   90.00
_cell.angle_gamma   90.00
#
_symmetry.space_group_name_H-M   'P 1'
#
loop_
_entity.id
_entity.type
_entity.pdbx_description
1 polymer ?
#
loop_
_entity_poly.entity_id
_entity_poly.type
_entity_poly.pdbx_seq_one_letter_code
_entity_poly.pdbx_strand_id
1 'polypeptide(L)'
;MNRKLYNVCLCYHGLAKSGIEKHTFRVHLEDLKVHIKHLKQLGYKFVKPSTFARWVREEENPSEPFACIFFDDALATIAPACEWLISQNIPFGIAIIARRLRKH
;
A
#
# COMPACT_ATOMS: atom_id res chain seq x y z
N MET A 1 -25.52 2.26 -13.87
CA MET A 1 -24.97 3.46 -13.20
C MET A 1 -23.47 3.30 -13.10
N ASN A 2 -22.68 4.17 -13.72
CA ASN A 2 -21.23 4.19 -13.48
C ASN A 2 -20.98 4.79 -12.09
N ARG A 3 -20.55 3.94 -11.14
CA ARG A 3 -20.19 4.38 -9.79
C ARG A 3 -18.91 5.21 -9.87
N LYS A 4 -18.94 6.45 -9.36
CA LYS A 4 -17.74 7.29 -9.27
C LYS A 4 -16.74 6.64 -8.32
N LEU A 5 -15.53 6.38 -8.81
CA LEU A 5 -14.41 5.88 -8.01
C LEU A 5 -13.61 7.06 -7.44
N TYR A 6 -13.15 6.92 -6.20
CA TYR A 6 -12.31 7.91 -5.53
C TYR A 6 -10.87 7.39 -5.47
N ASN A 7 -9.91 8.31 -5.41
CA ASN A 7 -8.52 7.95 -5.15
C ASN A 7 -8.40 7.35 -3.74
N VAL A 8 -7.59 6.29 -3.60
CA VAL A 8 -7.46 5.54 -2.35
C VAL A 8 -6.01 5.40 -1.93
N CYS A 9 -5.78 5.40 -0.63
CA CYS A 9 -4.50 5.03 -0.02
C CYS A 9 -4.71 3.79 0.85
N LEU A 10 -3.95 2.73 0.59
CA LEU A 10 -3.95 1.50 1.36
C LEU A 10 -2.81 1.57 2.39
N CYS A 11 -3.16 1.63 3.67
CA CYS A 11 -2.20 1.66 4.77
C CYS A 11 -2.12 0.27 5.43
N TYR A 12 -1.02 -0.43 5.18
CA TYR A 12 -0.69 -1.70 5.83
C TYR A 12 0.33 -1.46 6.94
N HIS A 13 0.40 -2.34 7.94
CA HIS A 13 1.46 -2.28 8.96
C HIS A 13 2.47 -3.41 8.76
N GLY A 14 2.02 -4.66 8.88
CA GLY A 14 2.87 -5.84 8.78
C GLY A 14 2.13 -7.03 8.14
N LEU A 15 2.90 -8.08 7.84
CA LEU A 15 2.32 -9.34 7.37
C LEU A 15 2.16 -10.33 8.52
N ALA A 16 1.03 -11.03 8.54
CA ALA A 16 0.79 -12.14 9.45
C ALA A 16 1.50 -13.39 8.93
N LYS A 17 2.25 -14.09 9.81
CA LYS A 17 3.02 -15.30 9.43
C LYS A 17 2.13 -16.55 9.29
N SER A 18 0.99 -16.59 9.98
CA SER A 18 0.04 -17.72 9.94
C SER A 18 -1.38 -17.23 10.17
N GLY A 19 -2.39 -17.97 9.68
CA GLY A 19 -3.81 -17.61 9.80
C GLY A 19 -4.36 -17.52 11.23
N ILE A 20 -3.55 -17.90 12.23
CA ILE A 20 -3.90 -17.90 13.66
C ILE A 20 -3.35 -16.66 14.37
N GLU A 21 -2.46 -15.88 13.73
CA GLU A 21 -1.94 -14.64 14.31
C GLU A 21 -3.07 -13.59 14.41
N LYS A 22 -3.73 -13.53 15.57
CA LYS A 22 -4.61 -12.42 15.99
C LYS A 22 -3.79 -11.16 16.30
N HIS A 23 -2.94 -10.72 15.38
CA HIS A 23 -2.31 -9.42 15.49
C HIS A 23 -3.21 -8.39 14.82
N THR A 24 -3.81 -7.53 15.64
CA THR A 24 -4.53 -6.34 15.18
C THR A 24 -3.62 -5.60 14.19
N PHE A 25 -4.13 -5.32 12.99
CA PHE A 25 -3.45 -4.57 11.91
C PHE A 25 -2.39 -5.32 11.05
N ARG A 26 -2.29 -6.66 11.14
CA ARG A 26 -1.50 -7.45 10.16
C ARG A 26 -2.40 -8.09 9.10
N VAL A 27 -1.90 -8.17 7.87
CA VAL A 27 -2.60 -8.75 6.70
C VAL A 27 -1.84 -9.96 6.16
N HIS A 28 -2.50 -10.91 5.51
CA HIS A 28 -1.77 -11.94 4.76
C HIS A 28 -1.29 -11.40 3.41
N LEU A 29 -0.18 -11.96 2.91
CA LEU A 29 0.32 -11.60 1.59
C LEU A 29 -0.74 -11.85 0.50
N GLU A 30 -1.50 -12.93 0.60
CA GLU A 30 -2.55 -13.25 -0.38
C GLU A 30 -3.70 -12.23 -0.33
N ASP A 31 -4.10 -11.74 0.85
CA ASP A 31 -5.12 -10.70 0.95
C ASP A 31 -4.64 -9.39 0.31
N LEU A 32 -3.36 -9.01 0.53
CA LEU A 32 -2.75 -7.86 -0.14
C LEU A 32 -2.81 -8.02 -1.67
N LYS A 33 -2.49 -9.21 -2.19
CA LYS A 33 -2.57 -9.50 -3.63
C LYS A 33 -4.01 -9.39 -4.14
N VAL A 34 -5.00 -9.88 -3.38
CA VAL A 34 -6.43 -9.79 -3.70
C VAL A 34 -6.88 -8.33 -3.75
N HIS A 35 -6.52 -7.51 -2.76
CA HIS A 35 -6.84 -6.07 -2.74
C HIS A 35 -6.30 -5.36 -3.98
N ILE A 36 -5.03 -5.62 -4.33
CA ILE A 36 -4.39 -5.00 -5.48
C ILE A 36 -5.02 -5.47 -6.79
N LYS A 37 -5.29 -6.77 -6.92
CA LYS A 37 -5.99 -7.32 -8.09
C LYS A 37 -7.36 -6.66 -8.27
N HIS A 38 -8.12 -6.52 -7.18
CA HIS A 38 -9.43 -5.88 -7.19
C HIS A 38 -9.35 -4.43 -7.68
N LEU A 39 -8.41 -3.63 -7.16
CA LEU A 39 -8.23 -2.25 -7.61
C LEU A 39 -7.78 -2.15 -9.08
N LYS A 40 -6.87 -3.03 -9.54
CA LYS A 40 -6.50 -3.09 -10.96
C LYS A 40 -7.71 -3.39 -11.85
N GLN A 41 -8.59 -4.32 -11.44
CA GLN A 41 -9.82 -4.64 -12.17
C GLN A 41 -10.81 -3.47 -12.22
N LEU A 42 -10.79 -2.60 -11.21
CA LEU A 42 -11.58 -1.37 -11.18
C LEU A 42 -10.94 -0.21 -11.98
N GLY A 43 -9.77 -0.42 -12.59
CA GLY A 43 -9.07 0.58 -13.40
C GLY A 43 -8.24 1.57 -12.58
N TYR A 44 -7.79 1.19 -11.38
CA TYR A 44 -6.90 2.04 -10.60
C TYR A 44 -5.47 2.05 -11.12
N LYS A 45 -4.88 3.24 -11.17
CA LYS A 45 -3.44 3.43 -11.37
C LYS A 45 -2.70 3.43 -10.05
N PHE A 46 -1.76 2.51 -9.88
CA PHE A 46 -0.89 2.51 -8.72
C PHE A 46 0.20 3.58 -8.86
N VAL A 47 0.26 4.51 -7.93
CA VAL A 47 1.16 5.68 -7.97
C VAL A 47 2.06 5.75 -6.75
N LYS A 48 3.21 6.41 -6.91
CA LYS A 48 4.13 6.70 -5.80
C LYS A 48 3.43 7.59 -4.76
N PRO A 49 3.81 7.47 -3.47
CA PRO A 49 3.43 8.41 -2.42
C PRO A 49 3.54 9.89 -2.80
N SER A 50 4.61 10.28 -3.48
CA SER A 50 4.82 11.67 -3.91
C SER A 50 3.78 12.13 -4.93
N THR A 51 3.40 11.27 -5.88
CA THR A 51 2.33 11.55 -6.85
C THR A 51 0.98 11.67 -6.15
N PHE A 52 0.69 10.78 -5.21
CA PHE A 52 -0.54 10.85 -4.42
C PHE A 52 -0.61 12.15 -3.59
N ALA A 53 0.50 12.57 -2.98
CA ALA A 53 0.60 13.83 -2.25
C ALA A 53 0.38 15.06 -3.15
N ARG A 54 0.89 15.04 -4.38
CA ARG A 54 0.63 16.10 -5.37
C ARG A 54 -0.86 16.21 -5.71
N TRP A 55 -1.56 15.08 -5.86
CA TRP A 55 -3.02 15.08 -6.04
C TRP A 55 -3.74 15.71 -4.84
N VAL A 56 -3.36 15.35 -3.59
CA VAL A 56 -3.96 15.95 -2.38
C VAL A 56 -3.79 17.47 -2.34
N ARG A 57 -2.68 17.98 -2.88
CA ARG A 57 -2.39 19.42 -2.99
C ARG A 57 -2.99 20.09 -4.23
N GLU A 58 -3.81 19.37 -4.99
CA GLU A 58 -4.43 19.86 -6.24
C GLU A 58 -3.40 20.19 -7.34
N GLU A 59 -2.18 19.68 -7.23
CA GLU A 59 -1.09 19.85 -8.20
C GLU A 59 -1.10 18.78 -9.31
N GLU A 60 -2.03 17.83 -9.24
CA GLU A 60 -2.18 16.71 -10.16
C GLU A 60 -3.67 16.40 -10.33
N ASN A 61 -4.15 16.34 -11.58
CA ASN A 61 -5.55 16.02 -11.88
C ASN A 61 -5.64 14.68 -12.64
N PRO A 62 -5.96 13.58 -11.94
CA PRO A 62 -5.89 12.26 -12.52
C PRO A 62 -7.05 11.97 -13.49
N SER A 63 -6.74 11.42 -14.67
CA SER A 63 -7.74 10.93 -15.63
C SER A 63 -8.34 9.57 -15.26
N GLU A 64 -7.70 8.85 -14.33
CA GLU A 64 -8.07 7.52 -13.82
C GLU A 64 -7.86 7.49 -12.30
N PRO A 65 -8.65 6.74 -11.51
CA PRO A 65 -8.52 6.77 -10.06
C PRO A 65 -7.15 6.27 -9.60
N PHE A 66 -6.52 6.98 -8.67
CA PHE A 66 -5.23 6.62 -8.10
C PHE A 66 -5.36 5.67 -6.92
N ALA A 67 -4.47 4.69 -6.85
CA ALA A 67 -4.22 3.88 -5.67
C ALA A 67 -2.78 4.12 -5.20
N CYS A 68 -2.60 4.35 -3.90
CA CYS A 68 -1.28 4.40 -3.28
C CYS A 68 -1.18 3.30 -2.21
N ILE A 69 0.02 2.73 -2.02
CA ILE A 69 0.30 1.72 -0.99
C ILE A 69 1.32 2.30 -0.01
N PHE A 70 1.05 2.15 1.28
CA PHE A 70 1.94 2.50 2.37
C PHE A 70 2.08 1.35 3.37
N PHE A 71 3.30 1.17 3.89
CA PHE A 71 3.59 0.35 5.06
C PHE A 71 4.03 1.22 6.24
N ASP A 72 3.31 1.16 7.35
CA ASP A 72 3.68 1.83 8.59
C ASP A 72 4.68 1.01 9.42
N ASP A 73 5.34 1.68 10.37
CA ASP A 73 6.26 1.10 11.36
C ASP A 73 7.55 0.44 10.84
N ALA A 74 7.74 0.31 9.53
CA ALA A 74 8.88 -0.38 8.91
C ALA A 74 9.16 -1.77 9.53
N LEU A 75 8.11 -2.54 9.80
CA LEU A 75 8.23 -3.85 10.46
C LEU A 75 8.98 -4.84 9.57
N ALA A 76 9.89 -5.64 10.14
CA ALA A 76 10.62 -6.68 9.40
C ALA A 76 9.70 -7.66 8.64
N THR A 77 8.46 -7.83 9.08
CA THR A 77 7.45 -8.67 8.44
C THR A 77 6.99 -8.19 7.06
N ILE A 78 7.31 -6.96 6.64
CA ILE A 78 6.84 -6.43 5.34
C ILE A 78 7.68 -6.92 4.16
N ALA A 79 8.88 -7.49 4.40
CA ALA A 79 9.82 -7.86 3.34
C ALA A 79 9.20 -8.70 2.21
N PRO A 80 8.39 -9.76 2.48
CA PRO A 80 7.77 -10.54 1.42
C PRO A 80 6.78 -9.74 0.55
N ALA A 81 6.08 -8.76 1.12
CA ALA A 81 5.20 -7.89 0.35
C ALA A 81 6.00 -6.90 -0.49
N CYS A 82 7.08 -6.34 0.05
CA CYS A 82 7.98 -5.46 -0.69
C CYS A 82 8.59 -6.17 -1.91
N GLU A 83 9.12 -7.38 -1.72
CA GLU A 83 9.67 -8.21 -2.81
C GLU A 83 8.63 -8.47 -3.90
N TRP A 84 7.42 -8.85 -3.50
CA TRP A 84 6.34 -9.08 -4.46
C TRP A 84 5.96 -7.80 -5.20
N LEU A 85 5.76 -6.67 -4.51
CA LEU A 85 5.41 -5.38 -5.13
C LEU A 85 6.49 -4.91 -6.12
N ILE A 86 7.77 -5.08 -5.78
CA ILE A 86 8.90 -4.79 -6.67
C ILE A 86 8.82 -5.66 -7.93
N SER A 87 8.59 -6.97 -7.78
CA SER A 87 8.45 -7.89 -8.92
C SER A 87 7.30 -7.53 -9.87
N GLN A 88 6.26 -6.87 -9.35
CA GLN A 88 5.10 -6.44 -10.10
C GLN A 88 5.21 -5.00 -10.63
N ASN A 89 6.34 -4.33 -10.41
CA ASN A 89 6.56 -2.92 -10.70
C ASN A 89 5.46 -2.00 -10.10
N ILE A 90 5.03 -2.30 -8.86
CA ILE A 90 4.02 -1.53 -8.16
C ILE A 90 4.71 -0.60 -7.15
N PRO A 91 4.54 0.73 -7.25
CA PRO A 91 5.14 1.66 -6.31
C PRO A 91 4.47 1.59 -4.92
N PHE A 92 5.27 1.76 -3.87
CA PHE A 92 4.80 1.84 -2.48
C PHE A 92 5.69 2.76 -1.64
N GLY A 93 5.19 3.17 -0.48
CA GLY A 93 5.92 3.90 0.55
C GLY A 93 6.14 3.06 1.80
N ILE A 94 7.18 3.39 2.57
CA ILE A 94 7.39 2.87 3.93
C ILE A 94 7.53 4.07 4.86
N ALA A 95 6.68 4.16 5.87
CA ALA A 95 6.80 5.13 6.94
C ALA A 95 7.68 4.55 8.05
N ILE A 96 8.76 5.26 8.38
CA ILE A 96 9.82 4.77 9.28
C ILE A 96 9.71 5.48 10.63
N ILE A 97 9.61 4.71 11.72
CA ILE A 97 9.77 5.25 13.08
C ILE A 97 11.27 5.35 13.41
N ALA A 98 11.89 6.49 13.11
CA ALA A 98 13.33 6.71 13.27
C ALA A 98 13.85 6.45 14.70
N ARG A 99 13.02 6.63 15.75
CA ARG A 99 13.41 6.29 17.14
C ARG A 99 13.65 4.78 17.33
N ARG A 100 12.90 3.91 16.67
CA ARG A 100 13.03 2.45 16.81
C ARG A 100 14.27 1.91 16.11
N LEU A 101 14.78 2.62 15.10
CA LEU A 101 15.99 2.24 14.38
C LEU A 101 17.32 2.58 15.08
N ARG A 102 17.31 3.48 16.08
CA ARG A 102 18.52 3.88 16.83
C ARG A 102 19.12 2.80 17.75
N LYS A 103 18.56 1.58 17.75
CA LYS A 103 19.10 0.43 18.49
C LYS A 103 20.00 -0.46 17.61
N HIS A 104 20.27 -0.05 16.38
CA HIS A 104 21.24 -0.66 15.47
C HIS A 104 22.29 0.38 15.07
#